data_AF-A0A2M8YFY2-F1
#
_entry.id   AF-A0A2M8YFY2-F1
#
_cell.length_a   1.000
_cell.length_b   1.000
_cell.length_c   1.000
_cell.angle_alpha   90.00
_cell.angle_beta   90.00
_cell.angle_gamma   90.00
#
_symmetry.space_group_name_H-M   'P 1'
#
loop_
_entity.id
_entity.type
_entity.pdbx_description
1 polymer ?
#
loop_
_entity_poly.entity_id
_entity_poly.type
_entity_poly.pdbx_seq_one_letter_code
_entity_poly.pdbx_strand_id
1 'polypeptide(L)'
;MRSIGEILKEERQRLGMNQEDFAAVAGLKRRAQTLYEQDERAPDALYLRALAGIGVDVHYILTGERLQSAVTSDERELLDGYRSMDVRGKAGVLGMIDGMRSPTPPASQAGNAPHVETHGKIGQNFVGNIIGPQTFNVTGSGRKKEK
;
A
#
# COMPACT_ATOMS: atom_id res chain seq x y z
N MET A 1 21.48 -2.82 -7.49
CA MET A 1 21.10 -1.40 -7.36
C MET A 1 21.13 -0.83 -8.77
N ARG A 2 20.06 -0.17 -9.22
CA ARG A 2 20.05 0.42 -10.58
C ARG A 2 20.96 1.63 -10.63
N SER A 3 21.59 1.87 -11.77
CA SER A 3 22.47 3.02 -11.95
C SER A 3 21.68 4.31 -12.20
N ILE A 4 22.36 5.45 -12.08
CA ILE A 4 21.78 6.75 -12.41
C ILE A 4 21.45 6.80 -13.91
N GLY A 5 22.34 6.27 -14.76
CA GLY A 5 22.11 6.20 -16.20
C GLY A 5 20.90 5.37 -16.59
N GLU A 6 20.71 4.22 -15.96
CA GLU A 6 19.51 3.37 -16.15
C GLU A 6 18.22 4.10 -15.77
N ILE A 7 18.19 4.73 -14.59
CA ILE A 7 17.01 5.46 -14.10
C ILE A 7 16.72 6.68 -14.99
N LEU A 8 17.76 7.40 -15.41
CA LEU A 8 17.62 8.56 -16.30
C LEU A 8 17.03 8.15 -17.66
N LYS A 9 17.46 7.00 -18.19
CA LYS A 9 16.91 6.42 -19.41
C LYS A 9 15.44 6.03 -19.24
N GLU A 10 15.08 5.42 -18.12
CA GLU A 10 13.69 5.10 -17.79
C GLU A 10 12.81 6.36 -17.75
N GLU A 11 13.25 7.42 -17.06
CA GLU A 11 12.48 8.68 -16.98
C GLU A 11 12.33 9.36 -18.33
N ARG A 12 13.38 9.35 -19.17
CA ARG A 12 13.28 9.83 -20.55
C ARG A 12 12.25 9.03 -21.34
N GLN A 13 12.29 7.70 -21.25
CA GLN A 13 11.36 6.81 -21.96
C GLN A 13 9.93 7.00 -21.46
N ARG A 14 9.73 7.23 -20.16
CA ARG A 14 8.42 7.54 -19.56
C ARG A 14 7.79 8.79 -20.19
N LEU A 15 8.60 9.78 -20.55
CA LEU A 15 8.16 10.99 -21.24
C LEU A 15 8.07 10.83 -22.77
N GLY A 16 8.40 9.65 -23.32
CA GLY A 16 8.34 9.38 -24.76
C GLY A 16 9.38 10.15 -25.59
N MET A 17 10.42 10.70 -24.95
CA MET A 17 11.41 11.55 -25.61
C MET A 17 12.60 10.74 -26.15
N ASN A 18 13.19 11.18 -27.26
CA ASN A 18 14.48 10.66 -27.73
C ASN A 18 15.65 11.33 -26.96
N GLN A 19 16.87 10.82 -27.12
CA GLN A 19 18.06 11.33 -26.40
C GLN A 19 18.43 12.77 -26.79
N GLU A 20 18.10 13.21 -28.01
CA GLU A 20 18.43 14.54 -28.49
C GLU A 20 17.50 15.59 -27.89
N ASP A 21 16.20 15.37 -27.97
CA ASP A 21 15.19 16.26 -27.40
C ASP A 21 15.35 16.37 -25.87
N PHE A 22 15.65 15.24 -25.21
CA PHE A 22 15.85 15.22 -23.77
C PHE A 22 17.10 16.01 -23.33
N ALA A 23 18.21 15.90 -24.08
CA ALA A 23 19.41 16.70 -23.82
C ALA A 23 19.17 18.19 -24.09
N ALA A 24 18.39 18.51 -25.12
CA ALA A 24 18.11 19.87 -25.54
C ALA A 24 17.35 20.69 -24.48
N VAL A 25 16.57 20.04 -23.60
CA VAL A 25 15.88 20.69 -22.46
C VAL A 25 16.87 21.43 -21.55
N ALA A 26 18.08 20.89 -21.40
CA ALA A 26 19.15 21.51 -20.62
C ALA A 26 20.18 22.26 -21.49
N GLY A 27 19.89 22.50 -22.77
CA GLY A 27 20.82 23.11 -23.72
C GLY A 27 22.02 22.24 -24.08
N LEU A 28 21.95 20.92 -23.85
CA LEU A 28 23.02 19.98 -24.16
C LEU A 28 22.77 19.25 -25.48
N LYS A 29 23.84 18.65 -26.01
CA LYS A 29 23.78 17.81 -27.22
C LYS A 29 23.46 16.36 -26.84
N ARG A 30 22.88 15.60 -27.79
CA ARG A 30 22.63 14.15 -27.68
C ARG A 30 23.79 13.35 -27.06
N ARG A 31 25.04 13.66 -27.40
CA ARG A 31 26.24 13.00 -26.85
C ARG A 31 26.30 13.06 -25.32
N ALA A 32 25.92 14.18 -24.71
CA ALA A 32 25.91 14.31 -23.26
C ALA A 32 24.92 13.32 -22.63
N GLN A 33 23.71 13.20 -23.21
CA GLN A 33 22.72 12.23 -22.74
C GLN A 33 23.20 10.79 -22.89
N THR A 34 23.88 10.45 -23.99
CA THR A 34 24.46 9.11 -24.15
C THR A 34 25.48 8.80 -23.05
N LEU A 35 26.39 9.73 -22.74
CA LEU A 35 27.37 9.57 -21.66
C LEU A 35 26.72 9.40 -20.28
N TYR A 36 25.63 10.11 -20.03
CA TYR A 36 24.86 9.98 -18.78
C TYR A 36 24.15 8.63 -18.70
N GLU A 37 23.48 8.19 -19.76
CA GLU A 37 22.77 6.90 -19.80
C GLU A 37 23.70 5.68 -19.76
N GLN A 38 24.98 5.86 -20.05
CA GLN A 38 26.02 4.82 -19.98
C GLN A 38 26.85 4.89 -18.70
N ASP A 39 26.52 5.80 -17.78
CA ASP A 39 27.25 6.06 -16.54
C ASP A 39 28.73 6.46 -16.76
N GLU A 40 29.12 6.85 -17.99
CA GLU A 40 30.46 7.37 -18.29
C GLU A 40 30.68 8.77 -17.69
N ARG A 41 29.58 9.48 -17.43
CA ARG A 41 29.59 10.78 -16.76
C ARG A 41 28.34 10.91 -15.88
N ALA A 42 28.48 11.57 -14.73
CA ALA A 42 27.32 11.91 -13.91
C ALA A 42 26.60 13.16 -14.45
N PRO A 43 25.26 13.18 -14.49
CA PRO A 43 24.50 14.40 -14.78
C PRO A 43 24.73 15.43 -13.67
N ASP A 44 24.80 16.72 -14.03
CA ASP A 44 24.96 17.80 -13.05
C ASP A 44 23.63 18.34 -12.53
N ALA A 45 23.68 19.15 -11.49
CA ALA A 45 22.47 19.68 -10.84
C ALA A 45 21.68 20.65 -11.74
N LEU A 46 22.33 21.37 -12.67
CA LEU A 46 21.64 22.27 -13.59
C LEU A 46 20.86 21.48 -14.63
N TYR A 47 21.46 20.39 -15.11
CA TYR A 47 20.83 19.42 -15.99
C TYR A 47 19.57 18.81 -15.35
N LEU A 48 19.70 18.28 -14.12
CA LEU A 48 18.57 17.68 -13.39
C LEU A 48 17.47 18.72 -13.08
N ARG A 49 17.85 19.96 -12.75
CA ARG A 49 16.89 21.06 -12.54
C ARG A 49 16.09 21.38 -13.81
N ALA A 50 16.75 21.41 -14.97
CA ALA A 50 16.06 21.66 -16.24
C ALA A 50 15.05 20.54 -16.55
N LEU A 51 15.45 19.29 -16.32
CA LEU A 51 14.59 18.12 -16.51
C LEU A 51 13.39 18.09 -15.53
N ALA A 52 13.58 18.55 -14.29
CA ALA A 52 12.47 18.67 -13.34
C ALA A 52 11.33 19.56 -13.90
N GLY A 53 11.67 20.58 -14.69
CA GLY A 53 10.70 21.48 -15.32
C GLY A 53 9.78 20.81 -16.36
N ILE A 54 10.19 19.66 -16.92
CA ILE A 54 9.37 18.85 -17.83
C ILE A 54 8.78 17.62 -17.14
N GLY A 55 8.79 17.60 -15.81
CA GLY A 55 8.16 16.55 -15.01
C GLY A 55 9.00 15.29 -14.84
N VAL A 56 10.33 15.35 -14.99
CA VAL A 56 11.24 14.27 -14.59
C VAL A 56 11.33 14.18 -13.07
N ASP A 57 11.24 12.95 -12.53
CA ASP A 57 11.41 12.70 -11.10
C ASP A 57 12.90 12.69 -10.72
N VAL A 58 13.41 13.86 -10.31
CA VAL A 58 14.80 14.01 -9.87
C VAL A 58 15.08 13.25 -8.56
N HIS A 59 14.07 13.09 -7.69
CA HIS A 59 14.25 12.30 -6.47
C HIS A 59 14.54 10.84 -6.85
N TYR A 60 13.74 10.28 -7.76
CA TYR A 60 13.96 8.93 -8.26
C TYR A 60 15.33 8.74 -8.91
N ILE A 61 15.81 9.72 -9.68
CA ILE A 61 17.16 9.67 -10.28
C ILE A 61 18.25 9.60 -9.20
N LEU A 62 18.09 10.32 -8.09
CA LEU A 62 19.12 10.41 -7.04
C LEU A 62 19.06 9.27 -6.04
N THR A 63 17.87 8.76 -5.70
CA THR A 63 17.67 7.77 -4.64
C THR A 63 17.40 6.37 -5.16
N GLY A 64 16.96 6.25 -6.42
CA GLY A 64 16.46 4.99 -6.98
C GLY A 64 15.09 4.59 -6.46
N GLU A 65 14.47 5.40 -5.60
CA GLU A 65 13.13 5.21 -5.07
C GLU A 65 12.17 6.21 -5.71
N ARG A 66 11.11 5.72 -6.36
CA ARG A 66 10.08 6.62 -6.87
C ARG A 66 9.41 7.28 -5.69
N LEU A 67 9.26 8.60 -5.75
CA LEU A 67 8.39 9.27 -4.81
C LEU A 67 7.01 8.64 -4.97
N GLN A 68 6.50 8.00 -3.91
CA GLN A 68 5.20 7.33 -3.94
C GLN A 68 4.13 8.38 -4.22
N SER A 69 3.83 8.54 -5.50
CA SER A 69 2.84 9.44 -6.08
C SER A 69 3.08 10.92 -5.78
N ALA A 70 2.94 11.76 -6.80
CA ALA A 70 2.74 13.18 -6.55
C ALA A 70 1.50 13.32 -5.66
N VAL A 71 1.69 13.81 -4.43
CA VAL A 71 0.62 14.09 -3.47
C VAL A 71 -0.50 14.82 -4.20
N THR A 72 -1.67 14.19 -4.29
CA THR A 72 -2.84 14.76 -4.97
C THR A 72 -3.28 16.04 -4.25
N SER A 73 -4.14 16.85 -4.87
CA SER A 73 -4.57 18.12 -4.26
C SER A 73 -5.25 17.92 -2.90
N ASP A 74 -6.07 16.88 -2.78
CA ASP A 74 -6.76 16.45 -1.57
C ASP A 74 -5.80 15.88 -0.51
N GLU A 75 -4.83 15.06 -0.91
CA GLU A 75 -3.79 14.60 0.02
C GLU A 75 -2.94 15.77 0.56
N ARG A 76 -2.69 16.80 -0.26
CA ARG A 76 -1.95 18.00 0.14
C ARG A 76 -2.75 18.82 1.15
N GLU A 77 -4.05 19.00 0.91
CA GLU A 77 -4.95 19.66 1.85
C GLU A 77 -5.00 18.93 3.20
N LEU A 78 -5.09 17.59 3.17
CA LEU A 78 -5.03 16.76 4.38
C LEU A 78 -3.72 16.97 5.14
N LEU A 79 -2.57 16.98 4.45
CA LEU A 79 -1.25 17.17 5.07
C LEU A 79 -1.09 18.56 5.67
N ASP A 80 -1.51 19.61 4.96
CA ASP A 80 -1.42 20.99 5.43
C ASP A 80 -2.32 21.19 6.66
N GLY A 81 -3.56 20.69 6.60
CA GLY A 81 -4.49 20.66 7.72
C GLY A 81 -3.90 19.92 8.92
N TYR A 82 -3.43 18.69 8.74
CA TYR A 82 -2.83 17.87 9.80
C TYR A 82 -1.62 18.56 10.45
N ARG A 83 -0.74 19.19 9.67
CA ARG A 83 0.46 19.88 10.18
C ARG A 83 0.12 21.08 11.05
N SER A 84 -0.98 21.77 10.75
CA SER A 84 -1.47 22.94 11.51
C SER A 84 -2.15 22.59 12.85
N MET A 85 -2.49 21.31 13.08
CA MET A 85 -3.18 20.87 14.29
C MET A 85 -2.26 20.65 15.50
N ASP A 86 -2.85 20.77 16.69
CA ASP A 86 -2.24 20.36 17.95
C ASP A 86 -2.19 18.83 18.10
N VAL A 87 -1.57 18.34 19.18
CA VAL A 87 -1.38 16.90 19.42
C VAL A 87 -2.72 16.15 19.48
N ARG A 88 -3.77 16.77 20.03
CA ARG A 88 -5.11 16.18 20.11
C ARG A 88 -5.76 16.09 18.74
N GLY A 89 -5.72 17.16 17.94
CA GLY A 89 -6.27 17.16 16.58
C GLY A 89 -5.60 16.12 15.70
N LYS A 90 -4.26 16.02 15.77
CA LYS A 90 -3.49 14.99 15.06
C LYS A 90 -3.91 13.57 15.46
N ALA A 91 -4.03 13.31 16.76
CA ALA A 91 -4.49 12.01 17.25
C ALA A 91 -5.92 11.67 16.78
N GLY A 92 -6.81 12.66 16.72
CA GLY A 92 -8.17 12.49 16.22
C GLY A 92 -8.22 12.11 14.74
N VAL A 93 -7.47 12.80 13.89
CA VAL A 93 -7.37 12.48 12.46
C VAL A 93 -6.81 11.08 12.24
N LEU A 94 -5.74 10.71 12.96
CA LEU A 94 -5.17 9.36 12.87
C LEU A 94 -6.16 8.28 13.33
N GLY A 95 -6.89 8.50 14.43
CA GLY A 95 -7.91 7.57 14.91
C GLY A 95 -9.07 7.40 13.93
N MET A 96 -9.47 8.48 13.25
CA MET A 96 -10.49 8.42 12.20
C MET A 96 -10.01 7.63 10.98
N ILE A 97 -8.78 7.89 10.50
CA ILE A 97 -8.19 7.12 9.38
C ILE A 97 -8.12 5.64 9.75
N ASP A 98 -7.66 5.31 10.96
CA ASP A 98 -7.55 3.92 11.42
C ASP A 98 -8.92 3.23 11.51
N GLY A 99 -9.93 3.91 12.04
CA GLY A 99 -11.30 3.40 12.10
C GLY A 99 -11.99 3.26 10.73
N MET A 100 -11.56 4.05 9.74
CA MET A 100 -12.10 4.03 8.37
C MET A 100 -11.34 3.06 7.44
N ARG A 101 -10.21 2.51 7.86
CA ARG A 101 -9.55 1.43 7.12
C ARG A 101 -10.47 0.22 7.15
N SER A 102 -11.00 -0.16 5.98
CA SER A 102 -11.72 -1.42 5.84
C SER A 102 -10.88 -2.53 6.47
N PRO A 103 -11.44 -3.39 7.33
CA PRO A 103 -10.74 -4.59 7.71
C PRO A 103 -10.44 -5.32 6.40
N THR A 104 -9.15 -5.52 6.09
CA THR A 104 -8.74 -6.55 5.15
C THR A 104 -9.52 -7.80 5.57
N PRO A 105 -10.35 -8.41 4.70
CA PRO A 105 -11.00 -9.65 5.06
C PRO A 105 -9.89 -10.56 5.59
N PRO A 106 -9.99 -11.10 6.81
CA PRO A 106 -9.01 -12.07 7.24
C PRO A 106 -8.99 -13.13 6.15
N ALA A 107 -7.80 -13.36 5.56
CA ALA A 107 -7.59 -14.50 4.68
C ALA A 107 -8.23 -15.69 5.41
N SER A 108 -9.23 -16.29 4.77
CA SER A 108 -10.07 -17.32 5.36
C SER A 108 -9.18 -18.35 6.07
N GLN A 109 -9.09 -18.24 7.39
CA GLN A 109 -8.46 -19.27 8.21
C GLN A 109 -9.45 -20.43 8.19
N ALA A 110 -9.19 -21.35 7.26
CA ALA A 110 -9.76 -22.67 7.32
C ALA A 110 -9.42 -23.28 8.69
N GLY A 111 -10.46 -23.64 9.43
CA GLY A 111 -10.35 -24.42 10.65
C GLY A 111 -10.79 -23.66 11.89
N ASN A 112 -12.10 -23.70 12.17
CA ASN A 112 -12.67 -24.51 13.25
C ASN A 112 -14.12 -24.03 13.50
N ALA A 113 -15.12 -24.57 12.81
CA ALA A 113 -16.51 -24.29 13.14
C ALA A 113 -16.96 -25.18 14.32
N PRO A 114 -17.45 -24.61 15.44
CA PRO A 114 -17.83 -25.40 16.61
C PRO A 114 -19.12 -26.21 16.38
N HIS A 115 -19.15 -27.47 16.82
CA HIS A 115 -20.41 -28.19 17.09
C HIS A 115 -21.05 -27.71 18.38
N VAL A 116 -22.37 -27.88 18.42
CA VAL A 116 -23.14 -27.88 19.65
C VAL A 116 -23.99 -29.16 19.67
N GLU A 117 -23.99 -29.87 20.80
CA GLU A 117 -24.97 -30.94 21.08
C GLU A 117 -25.73 -30.62 22.35
N THR A 118 -27.04 -30.80 22.30
CA THR A 118 -27.94 -30.46 23.41
C THR A 118 -28.67 -31.70 23.87
N HIS A 119 -28.55 -32.03 25.14
CA HIS A 119 -29.23 -33.18 25.74
C HIS A 119 -30.56 -32.76 26.39
N GLY A 120 -31.64 -32.92 25.62
CA GLY A 120 -33.03 -32.72 26.05
C GLY A 120 -33.97 -32.72 24.85
N LYS A 121 -35.23 -33.16 25.01
CA LYS A 121 -36.24 -33.04 23.94
C LYS A 121 -36.60 -31.56 23.76
N ILE A 122 -35.85 -30.86 22.91
CA ILE A 122 -36.14 -29.51 22.45
C ILE A 122 -35.96 -29.51 20.92
N GLY A 123 -36.98 -29.12 20.17
CA GLY A 123 -36.89 -29.03 18.71
C GLY A 123 -36.03 -27.83 18.30
N GLN A 124 -34.93 -28.09 17.60
CA GLN A 124 -34.12 -27.02 16.98
C GLN A 124 -33.77 -27.39 15.54
N ASN A 125 -33.95 -26.41 14.64
CA ASN A 125 -33.58 -26.48 13.23
C ASN A 125 -32.48 -25.46 12.96
N PHE A 126 -31.34 -25.93 12.43
CA PHE A 126 -30.25 -25.06 11.96
C PHE A 126 -30.27 -25.03 10.43
N VAL A 127 -30.15 -23.83 9.84
CA VAL A 127 -30.02 -23.66 8.38
C VAL A 127 -28.71 -22.91 8.12
N GLY A 128 -27.66 -23.65 7.71
CA GLY A 128 -26.31 -23.16 7.42
C GLY A 128 -25.29 -24.32 7.33
N ASN A 129 -24.06 -24.06 6.87
CA ASN A 129 -23.02 -25.09 6.65
C ASN A 129 -21.97 -25.08 7.78
N ILE A 130 -21.63 -26.25 8.36
CA ILE A 130 -20.73 -26.38 9.54
C ILE A 130 -19.53 -27.28 9.19
N ILE A 131 -18.29 -26.84 9.49
CA ILE A 131 -17.04 -27.56 9.14
C ILE A 131 -16.03 -27.59 10.33
N GLY A 132 -15.89 -28.75 10.97
CA GLY A 132 -14.96 -29.07 12.09
C GLY A 132 -15.29 -30.44 12.75
N PRO A 133 -14.35 -31.13 13.44
CA PRO A 133 -14.61 -32.41 14.13
C PRO A 133 -15.30 -32.20 15.48
N GLN A 134 -16.24 -33.09 15.82
CA GLN A 134 -17.22 -32.84 16.87
C GLN A 134 -17.38 -33.99 17.87
N THR A 135 -17.67 -33.68 19.13
CA THR A 135 -17.80 -34.67 20.23
C THR A 135 -19.12 -34.51 20.98
N PHE A 136 -19.74 -35.63 21.34
CA PHE A 136 -21.11 -35.74 21.85
C PHE A 136 -21.14 -36.48 23.20
N ASN A 137 -21.69 -35.86 24.26
CA ASN A 137 -21.66 -36.38 25.65
C ASN A 137 -23.06 -36.38 26.30
N VAL A 138 -23.57 -37.59 26.60
CA VAL A 138 -24.90 -37.83 27.17
C VAL A 138 -24.79 -38.10 28.68
N THR A 139 -25.34 -37.24 29.55
CA THR A 139 -25.46 -37.51 31.00
C THR A 139 -26.91 -37.69 31.42
N GLY A 140 -27.28 -38.90 31.85
CA GLY A 140 -28.61 -39.19 32.40
C GLY A 140 -28.73 -38.74 33.86
N SER A 141 -29.57 -37.74 34.14
CA SER A 141 -29.90 -37.34 35.52
C SER A 141 -30.92 -38.31 36.13
N GLY A 142 -30.58 -38.96 37.24
CA GLY A 142 -31.51 -39.77 38.02
C GLY A 142 -32.69 -38.94 38.54
N ARG A 143 -33.92 -39.46 38.43
CA ARG A 143 -35.08 -38.93 39.15
C ARG A 143 -35.32 -39.73 40.44
N LYS A 144 -35.39 -38.98 41.54
CA LYS A 144 -35.73 -39.37 42.91
C LYS A 144 -37.13 -39.99 43.00
N LYS A 145 -37.29 -40.93 43.94
CA LYS A 145 -38.56 -41.57 44.36
C LYS A 145 -39.46 -40.59 45.14
N GLU A 146 -40.77 -40.70 44.92
CA GLU A 146 -41.88 -40.40 45.85
C GLU A 146 -43.17 -40.94 45.19
N LYS A 147 -44.14 -41.58 45.86
CA LYS A 147 -44.40 -41.91 47.26
C LYS A 147 -45.30 -43.16 47.28
#